data_AF-A0A8S3VER8-F1
#
_entry.id   AF-A0A8S3VER8-F1
#
_cell.length_a   1.000
_cell.length_b   1.000
_cell.length_c   1.000
_cell.angle_alpha   90.00
_cell.angle_beta   90.00
_cell.angle_gamma   90.00
#
_symmetry.space_group_name_H-M   'P 1'
#
loop_
_entity.id
_entity.type
_entity.pdbx_description
1 polymer ?
#
loop_
_entity_poly.entity_id
_entity_poly.type
_entity_poly.pdbx_seq_one_letter_code
_entity_poly.pdbx_strand_id
1 'polypeptide(L)'
;MFGCIYVPPENSRYSSKDAFDEIETELITLKDQSTATALLGDFNARTGSLCDYIIPDDELSKILNYDGIDEIDRCLYDYYNLCLYNVSLQRSSEDKGRINVYGNKLLQLCKNNCLYIANGRIGNDKNMGKVTSKETSLVDYLIVSGDLFPYITEFEVIDFDSLFSDIHCRLQFNLSAMLPDDLLDKNNSPNVPSKHIRWIGDKRDQFVDSVESKLTIDNLSNQLDTLDITNENFQTDLNELVENKKYDMGRVGYVLDPNSHGNNVVRHI
;
A
#
# COMPACT_ATOMS: atom_id res chain seq x y z
N MET A 1 -12.03 1.19 11.91
CA MET A 1 -11.69 1.25 13.34
C MET A 1 -10.76 2.45 13.60
N PHE A 2 -10.97 3.14 14.72
CA PHE A 2 -10.07 4.19 15.21
C PHE A 2 -9.48 3.77 16.56
N GLY A 3 -8.15 3.84 16.70
CA GLY A 3 -7.45 3.57 17.94
C GLY A 3 -6.63 4.78 18.40
N CYS A 4 -6.87 5.27 19.61
CA CYS A 4 -6.05 6.30 20.23
C CYS A 4 -4.99 5.62 21.11
N ILE A 5 -3.72 5.76 20.75
CA ILE A 5 -2.62 5.02 21.34
C ILE A 5 -1.73 5.97 22.15
N TYR A 6 -1.34 5.51 23.34
CA TYR A 6 -0.25 6.08 24.11
C TYR A 6 0.70 4.97 24.53
N VAL A 7 1.94 5.03 24.07
CA VAL A 7 3.02 4.12 24.50
C VAL A 7 3.98 4.93 25.36
N PRO A 8 4.21 4.58 26.64
CA PRO A 8 5.17 5.27 27.49
C PRO A 8 6.58 5.25 26.89
N PRO A 9 7.44 6.27 27.11
CA PRO A 9 8.80 6.27 26.58
C PRO A 9 9.62 5.04 26.98
N GLU A 10 10.49 4.53 26.09
CA GLU A 10 11.26 3.29 26.31
C GLU A 10 12.11 3.29 27.58
N ASN A 11 12.54 4.48 28.02
CA ASN A 11 13.36 4.68 29.23
C ASN A 11 12.53 5.01 30.48
N SER A 12 11.20 5.04 30.37
CA SER A 12 10.31 5.31 31.50
C SER A 12 10.10 4.05 32.36
N ARG A 13 9.69 4.24 33.62
CA ARG A 13 9.32 3.13 34.52
C ARG A 13 8.08 2.34 34.06
N TYR A 14 7.34 2.89 33.11
CA TYR A 14 6.11 2.31 32.56
C TYR A 14 6.34 1.68 31.19
N SER A 15 7.58 1.64 30.71
CA SER A 15 7.90 1.05 29.43
C SER A 15 7.58 -0.45 29.46
N SER A 16 6.85 -0.91 28.45
CA SER A 16 6.66 -2.34 28.19
C SER A 16 7.42 -2.70 26.94
N LYS A 17 8.16 -3.81 26.98
CA LYS A 17 8.78 -4.35 25.76
C LYS A 17 7.72 -4.85 24.80
N ASP A 18 6.59 -5.31 25.32
CA ASP A 18 5.57 -6.02 24.56
C ASP A 18 4.43 -5.08 24.12
N ALA A 19 4.53 -3.77 24.39
CA ALA A 19 3.49 -2.79 24.07
C ALA A 19 3.02 -2.85 22.61
N PHE A 20 3.93 -2.99 21.65
CA PHE A 20 3.58 -3.08 20.23
C PHE A 20 3.00 -4.46 19.87
N ASP A 21 3.44 -5.52 20.54
CA ASP A 21 2.94 -6.87 20.33
C ASP A 21 1.49 -7.00 20.88
N GLU A 22 1.19 -6.31 21.98
CA GLU A 22 -0.16 -6.15 22.54
C GLU A 22 -1.07 -5.38 21.57
N ILE A 23 -0.62 -4.23 21.05
CA ILE A 23 -1.39 -3.45 20.04
C ILE A 23 -1.65 -4.30 18.79
N GLU A 24 -0.65 -5.04 18.31
CA GLU A 24 -0.80 -5.92 17.14
C GLU A 24 -1.80 -7.05 17.39
N THR A 25 -1.78 -7.66 18.57
CA THR A 25 -2.75 -8.70 18.94
C THR A 25 -4.18 -8.15 18.97
N GLU A 26 -4.38 -6.95 19.50
CA GLU A 26 -5.68 -6.28 19.52
C GLU A 26 -6.13 -5.90 18.11
N LEU A 27 -5.22 -5.37 17.28
CA LEU A 27 -5.47 -5.09 15.86
C LEU A 27 -5.99 -6.31 15.12
N ILE A 28 -5.31 -7.45 15.26
CA ILE A 28 -5.71 -8.71 14.62
C ILE A 28 -7.10 -9.13 15.08
N THR A 29 -7.37 -9.05 16.39
CA THR A 29 -8.65 -9.43 16.98
C THR A 29 -9.80 -8.57 16.47
N LEU A 30 -9.56 -7.29 16.22
CA LEU A 30 -10.57 -6.33 15.75
C LEU A 30 -10.67 -6.26 14.22
N LYS A 31 -9.71 -6.83 13.49
CA LYS A 31 -9.66 -6.79 12.02
C LYS A 31 -10.85 -7.48 11.37
N ASP A 32 -11.36 -8.55 11.98
CA ASP A 32 -12.55 -9.26 11.49
C ASP A 32 -13.82 -8.39 11.48
N GLN A 33 -13.80 -7.26 12.20
CA GLN A 33 -14.94 -6.36 12.38
C GLN A 33 -14.83 -5.07 11.56
N SER A 34 -13.69 -4.80 10.90
CA SER A 34 -13.53 -3.57 10.13
C SER A 34 -12.57 -3.69 8.95
N THR A 35 -12.96 -3.07 7.83
CA THR A 35 -12.16 -3.09 6.58
C THR A 35 -11.04 -2.05 6.56
N ALA A 36 -11.07 -1.07 7.47
CA ALA A 36 -10.17 0.08 7.46
C ALA A 36 -9.75 0.43 8.88
N THR A 37 -8.47 0.79 9.07
CA THR A 37 -7.87 1.04 10.38
C THR A 37 -7.13 2.36 10.40
N ALA A 38 -7.38 3.18 11.42
CA ALA A 38 -6.60 4.37 11.74
C ALA A 38 -6.16 4.32 13.21
N LEU A 39 -4.86 4.45 13.46
CA LEU A 39 -4.27 4.60 14.78
C LEU A 39 -3.67 5.99 14.90
N LEU A 40 -3.90 6.63 16.03
CA LEU A 40 -3.41 7.98 16.29
C LEU A 40 -2.88 8.11 17.72
N GLY A 41 -1.84 8.92 17.90
CA GLY A 41 -1.36 9.29 19.23
C GLY A 41 0.15 9.20 19.39
N ASP A 42 0.61 9.26 20.63
CA ASP A 42 2.03 9.26 21.00
C ASP A 42 2.54 7.83 21.17
N PHE A 43 3.34 7.38 20.21
CA PHE A 43 3.94 6.05 20.25
C PHE A 43 5.31 6.05 20.94
N ASN A 44 5.86 7.23 21.28
CA ASN A 44 7.25 7.40 21.73
C ASN A 44 8.29 6.66 20.86
N ALA A 45 7.93 6.44 19.59
CA ALA A 45 8.66 5.64 18.63
C ALA A 45 9.34 6.57 17.63
N ARG A 46 10.67 6.56 17.57
CA ARG A 46 11.43 7.36 16.60
C ARG A 46 11.76 6.49 15.41
N THR A 47 11.07 6.71 14.30
CA THR A 47 11.19 5.87 13.09
C THR A 47 12.17 6.44 12.05
N GLY A 48 12.66 7.67 12.25
CA GLY A 48 13.56 8.36 11.31
C GLY A 48 12.89 8.52 9.95
N SER A 49 13.51 8.04 8.87
CA SER A 49 12.93 7.94 7.52
C SER A 49 12.86 6.50 7.00
N LEU A 50 12.92 5.50 7.90
CA LEU A 50 12.83 4.10 7.50
C LEU A 50 11.43 3.77 6.95
N CYS A 51 11.41 2.82 6.01
CA CYS A 51 10.19 2.30 5.40
C CYS A 51 9.38 1.47 6.40
N ASP A 52 8.06 1.67 6.34
CA ASP A 52 6.99 1.01 7.09
C ASP A 52 6.20 0.02 6.23
N TYR A 53 6.66 -0.24 5.02
CA TYR A 53 6.08 -1.18 4.07
C TYR A 53 7.08 -2.31 3.73
N ILE A 54 6.55 -3.43 3.26
CA ILE A 54 7.34 -4.54 2.74
C ILE A 54 7.70 -4.25 1.29
N ILE A 55 8.97 -4.44 0.94
CA ILE A 55 9.41 -4.46 -0.46
C ILE A 55 9.43 -5.93 -0.86
N PRO A 56 8.56 -6.38 -1.77
CA PRO A 56 8.64 -7.73 -2.29
C PRO A 56 9.97 -7.88 -3.01
N ASP A 57 10.80 -8.84 -2.59
CA ASP A 57 11.95 -9.27 -3.37
C ASP A 57 11.60 -10.53 -4.18
N ASP A 58 12.50 -10.91 -5.09
CA ASP A 58 12.31 -12.06 -5.98
C ASP A 58 12.17 -13.39 -5.21
N GLU A 59 12.64 -13.46 -3.96
CA GLU A 59 12.51 -14.66 -3.13
C GLU A 59 11.17 -14.71 -2.39
N LEU A 60 10.73 -13.60 -1.79
CA LEU A 60 9.39 -13.42 -1.22
C LEU A 60 8.32 -13.71 -2.26
N SER A 61 8.51 -13.19 -3.49
CA SER A 61 7.60 -13.43 -4.61
C SER A 61 7.51 -14.90 -5.00
N LYS A 62 8.59 -15.68 -4.84
CA LYS A 62 8.62 -17.13 -5.12
C LYS A 62 8.02 -17.95 -3.98
N ILE A 63 8.27 -17.57 -2.72
CA ILE A 63 7.76 -18.26 -1.52
C ILE A 63 6.24 -18.11 -1.42
N LEU A 64 5.72 -16.90 -1.68
CA LEU A 64 4.30 -16.59 -1.56
C LEU A 64 3.48 -17.07 -2.77
N ASN A 65 4.10 -17.25 -3.94
CA ASN A 65 3.51 -17.92 -5.10
C ASN A 65 3.15 -19.40 -4.87
N TYR A 66 3.53 -19.99 -3.73
CA TYR A 66 3.27 -21.39 -3.47
C TYR A 66 1.91 -21.67 -2.81
N ASP A 67 1.26 -20.69 -2.14
CA ASP A 67 -0.12 -20.81 -1.60
C ASP A 67 -0.69 -19.49 -0.97
N GLY A 68 -0.04 -18.32 -1.09
CA GLY A 68 -0.32 -17.10 -0.32
C GLY A 68 -0.75 -15.87 -1.12
N ILE A 69 -1.81 -16.01 -1.93
CA ILE A 69 -2.29 -14.99 -2.88
C ILE A 69 -2.75 -13.69 -2.16
N ASP A 70 -3.41 -13.80 -1.00
CA ASP A 70 -4.13 -12.66 -0.40
C ASP A 70 -3.23 -11.54 0.16
N GLU A 71 -2.03 -11.86 0.67
CA GLU A 71 -1.16 -10.90 1.35
C GLU A 71 -0.35 -10.05 0.36
N ILE A 72 0.18 -10.69 -0.70
CA ILE A 72 0.79 -9.97 -1.83
C ILE A 72 -0.26 -9.10 -2.51
N ASP A 73 -1.44 -9.65 -2.76
CA ASP A 73 -2.51 -8.90 -3.42
C ASP A 73 -2.91 -7.67 -2.61
N ARG A 74 -2.96 -7.77 -1.27
CA ARG A 74 -3.20 -6.61 -0.40
C ARG A 74 -2.07 -5.59 -0.46
N CYS A 75 -0.81 -6.02 -0.42
CA CYS A 75 0.34 -5.11 -0.52
C CYS A 75 0.37 -4.37 -1.87
N LEU A 76 0.08 -5.08 -2.96
CA LEU A 76 -0.02 -4.51 -4.31
C LEU A 76 -1.23 -3.59 -4.45
N TYR A 77 -2.36 -3.94 -3.83
CA TYR A 77 -3.56 -3.13 -3.78
C TYR A 77 -3.33 -1.80 -3.04
N ASP A 78 -2.71 -1.85 -1.87
CA ASP A 78 -2.34 -0.65 -1.11
C ASP A 78 -1.33 0.20 -1.87
N TYR A 79 -0.30 -0.40 -2.48
CA TYR A 79 0.65 0.32 -3.33
C TYR A 79 -0.05 1.03 -4.48
N TYR A 80 -0.97 0.35 -5.17
CA TYR A 80 -1.76 0.95 -6.24
C TYR A 80 -2.62 2.11 -5.74
N ASN A 81 -3.31 1.94 -4.61
CA ASN A 81 -4.11 3.00 -4.00
C ASN A 81 -3.23 4.21 -3.67
N LEU A 82 -2.09 4.02 -3.01
CA LEU A 82 -1.15 5.10 -2.72
C LEU A 82 -0.77 5.87 -3.99
N CYS A 83 -0.42 5.16 -5.07
CA CYS A 83 -0.10 5.79 -6.36
C CYS A 83 -1.29 6.55 -6.95
N LEU A 84 -2.48 5.95 -6.96
CA LEU A 84 -3.71 6.53 -7.51
C LEU A 84 -4.05 7.86 -6.83
N TYR A 85 -3.83 7.94 -5.51
CA TYR A 85 -4.14 9.12 -4.70
C TYR A 85 -2.93 10.04 -4.49
N ASN A 86 -1.89 9.90 -5.31
CA ASN A 86 -0.67 10.72 -5.26
C ASN A 86 -0.05 10.78 -3.84
N VAL A 87 -0.11 9.65 -3.13
CA VAL A 87 0.53 9.44 -1.84
C VAL A 87 1.90 8.82 -2.08
N SER A 88 2.95 9.47 -1.58
CA SER A 88 4.30 8.95 -1.73
C SER A 88 4.49 7.68 -0.91
N LEU A 89 5.02 6.63 -1.54
CA LEU A 89 5.40 5.41 -0.83
C LEU A 89 6.48 5.71 0.22
N GLN A 90 7.47 6.54 -0.13
CA GLN A 90 8.49 7.02 0.81
C GLN A 90 7.97 8.24 1.55
N ARG A 91 7.98 8.20 2.89
CA ARG A 91 7.64 9.37 3.72
C ARG A 91 8.84 10.29 3.92
N SER A 92 8.56 11.57 4.04
CA SER A 92 9.52 12.54 4.60
C SER A 92 9.48 12.52 6.13
N SER A 93 10.56 12.98 6.74
CA SER A 93 10.67 13.18 8.19
C SER A 93 11.72 14.23 8.48
N GLU A 94 11.35 15.24 9.25
CA GLU A 94 12.26 16.22 9.83
C GLU A 94 13.05 15.65 11.01
N ASP A 95 12.55 14.57 11.65
CA ASP A 95 13.26 13.88 12.72
C ASP A 95 14.49 13.15 12.15
N LYS A 96 15.67 13.77 12.36
CA LYS A 96 16.99 13.20 12.03
C LYS A 96 17.63 12.49 13.23
N GLY A 97 16.89 12.30 14.31
CA GLY A 97 17.33 11.60 15.50
C GLY A 97 17.60 10.12 15.24
N ARG A 98 18.29 9.49 16.18
CA ARG A 98 18.53 8.05 16.14
C ARG A 98 17.21 7.29 16.31
N ILE A 99 16.98 6.32 15.44
CA ILE A 99 15.88 5.36 15.54
C ILE A 99 16.02 4.56 16.85
N ASN A 100 14.94 4.50 17.62
CA ASN A 100 14.93 3.80 18.91
C ASN A 100 14.32 2.40 18.79
N VAL A 101 14.25 1.65 19.90
CA VAL A 101 13.75 0.26 19.88
C VAL A 101 12.29 0.24 19.48
N TYR A 102 11.51 1.17 20.03
CA TYR A 102 10.09 1.34 19.69
C TYR A 102 9.85 1.77 18.25
N GLY A 103 10.74 2.58 17.67
CA GLY A 103 10.72 2.91 16.25
C GLY A 103 10.80 1.66 15.38
N ASN A 104 11.69 0.73 15.69
CA ASN A 104 11.78 -0.52 14.96
C ASN A 104 10.52 -1.38 15.15
N LYS A 105 9.99 -1.48 16.36
CA LYS A 105 8.77 -2.25 16.64
C LYS A 105 7.54 -1.68 15.92
N LEU A 106 7.37 -0.35 15.93
CA LEU A 106 6.29 0.31 15.20
C LEU A 106 6.36 0.04 13.70
N LEU A 107 7.56 0.09 13.11
CA LEU A 107 7.75 -0.22 11.69
C LEU A 107 7.41 -1.68 11.36
N GLN A 108 7.70 -2.63 12.27
CA GLN A 108 7.30 -4.03 12.08
C GLN A 108 5.78 -4.19 12.19
N LEU A 109 5.15 -3.58 13.19
CA LEU A 109 3.69 -3.56 13.31
C LEU A 109 3.03 -3.03 12.03
N CYS A 110 3.57 -1.96 11.45
CA CYS A 110 3.08 -1.40 10.19
C CYS A 110 3.20 -2.39 9.03
N LYS A 111 4.39 -2.99 8.86
CA LYS A 111 4.68 -3.97 7.80
C LYS A 111 3.78 -5.20 7.87
N ASN A 112 3.67 -5.77 9.07
CA ASN A 112 2.88 -6.98 9.30
C ASN A 112 1.39 -6.78 9.05
N ASN A 113 0.89 -5.55 9.24
CA ASN A 113 -0.54 -5.26 9.19
C ASN A 113 -0.98 -4.45 7.96
N CYS A 114 -0.08 -4.18 7.01
CA CYS A 114 -0.33 -3.31 5.85
C CYS A 114 -0.84 -1.93 6.28
N LEU A 115 -0.16 -1.33 7.26
CA LEU A 115 -0.44 0.02 7.75
C LEU A 115 0.68 0.97 7.34
N TYR A 116 0.31 2.24 7.14
CA TYR A 116 1.21 3.27 6.64
C TYR A 116 1.12 4.53 7.50
N ILE A 117 2.27 5.07 7.87
CA ILE A 117 2.40 6.35 8.56
C ILE A 117 1.99 7.51 7.64
N ALA A 118 0.93 8.23 7.95
CA ALA A 118 0.49 9.37 7.15
C ALA A 118 1.43 10.59 7.24
N ASN A 119 2.13 10.74 8.37
CA ASN A 119 3.09 11.84 8.56
C ASN A 119 4.13 11.87 7.44
N GLY A 120 4.35 13.04 6.87
CA GLY A 120 5.26 13.25 5.76
C GLY A 120 4.74 12.82 4.38
N ARG A 121 3.54 12.22 4.28
CA ARG A 121 2.99 11.69 3.01
C ARG A 121 1.86 12.52 2.40
N ILE A 122 1.02 13.13 3.23
CA ILE A 122 -0.24 13.73 2.81
C ILE A 122 -0.50 15.09 3.46
N GLY A 123 -1.48 15.82 2.93
CA GLY A 123 -1.91 17.12 3.47
C GLY A 123 -0.81 18.18 3.47
N ASN A 124 -0.90 19.09 4.43
CA ASN A 124 0.06 20.17 4.65
C ASN A 124 1.42 19.65 5.17
N ASP A 125 1.44 18.44 5.72
CA ASP A 125 2.69 17.78 6.17
C ASP A 125 3.40 17.00 5.05
N LYS A 126 2.82 16.94 3.84
CA LYS A 126 3.39 16.22 2.70
C LYS A 126 4.80 16.73 2.39
N ASN A 127 5.73 15.78 2.21
CA ASN A 127 7.15 16.03 1.96
C ASN A 127 7.93 16.72 3.11
N MET A 128 7.29 16.98 4.26
CA MET A 128 7.94 17.53 5.45
C MET A 128 8.16 16.44 6.50
N GLY A 129 7.06 15.89 7.04
CA GLY A 129 7.12 14.98 8.18
C GLY A 129 7.59 15.73 9.43
N LYS A 130 6.86 16.79 9.77
CA LYS A 130 7.21 17.74 10.81
C LYS A 130 7.24 17.08 12.18
N VAL A 131 8.28 17.38 12.95
CA VAL A 131 8.46 16.90 14.33
C VAL A 131 7.25 17.28 15.21
N THR A 132 6.87 16.35 16.08
CA THR A 132 5.65 16.44 16.89
C THR A 132 5.92 16.67 18.38
N SER A 133 7.18 16.60 18.82
CA SER A 133 7.58 16.90 20.20
C SER A 133 8.59 18.04 20.21
N LYS A 134 8.18 19.23 20.66
CA LYS A 134 8.95 20.49 20.85
C LYS A 134 10.16 20.63 19.92
N GLU A 135 9.92 20.49 18.62
CA GLU A 135 10.92 20.60 17.55
C GLU A 135 12.07 19.56 17.56
N THR A 136 11.96 18.48 18.34
CA THR A 136 13.06 17.52 18.53
C THR A 136 12.82 16.15 17.93
N SER A 137 11.57 15.67 17.91
CA SER A 137 11.28 14.30 17.47
C SER A 137 9.88 14.17 16.89
N LEU A 138 9.73 13.24 15.95
CA LEU A 138 8.45 12.81 15.40
C LEU A 138 8.08 11.49 16.09
N VAL A 139 7.13 11.57 17.02
CA VAL A 139 6.70 10.45 17.88
C VAL A 139 5.18 10.30 17.95
N ASP A 140 4.45 11.33 17.54
CA ASP A 140 3.01 11.32 17.40
C ASP A 140 2.67 11.02 15.94
N TYR A 141 1.90 9.96 15.71
CA TYR A 141 1.62 9.48 14.37
C TYR A 141 0.13 9.43 14.09
N LEU A 142 -0.24 9.68 12.83
CA LEU A 142 -1.42 9.11 12.22
C LEU A 142 -0.97 7.93 11.37
N ILE A 143 -1.49 6.73 11.64
CA ILE A 143 -1.12 5.48 10.96
C ILE A 143 -2.39 4.86 10.42
N VAL A 144 -2.44 4.57 9.12
CA VAL A 144 -3.68 4.18 8.45
C VAL A 144 -3.48 3.02 7.48
N SER A 145 -4.52 2.23 7.26
CA SER A 145 -4.59 1.29 6.13
C SER A 145 -4.61 2.05 4.80
N GLY A 146 -4.11 1.43 3.72
CA GLY A 146 -4.04 2.07 2.39
C GLY A 146 -5.38 2.64 1.92
N ASP A 147 -6.47 1.95 2.24
CA ASP A 147 -7.84 2.34 1.88
C ASP A 147 -8.36 3.63 2.52
N LEU A 148 -7.70 4.16 3.56
CA LEU A 148 -8.15 5.38 4.22
C LEU A 148 -7.56 6.66 3.62
N PHE A 149 -6.42 6.58 2.92
CA PHE A 149 -5.82 7.74 2.28
C PHE A 149 -6.77 8.58 1.40
N PRO A 150 -7.69 8.00 0.60
CA PRO A 150 -8.60 8.77 -0.25
C PRO A 150 -9.58 9.65 0.55
N TYR A 151 -9.84 9.26 1.79
CA TYR A 151 -10.83 9.90 2.66
C TYR A 151 -10.18 10.91 3.61
N ILE A 152 -8.86 10.91 3.76
CA ILE A 152 -8.16 11.86 4.62
C ILE A 152 -7.92 13.14 3.84
N THR A 153 -8.62 14.19 4.24
CA THR A 153 -8.40 15.55 3.73
C THR A 153 -7.63 16.34 4.78
N GLU A 154 -6.75 17.25 4.33
CA GLU A 154 -6.11 18.25 5.19
C GLU A 154 -5.40 17.70 6.45
N PHE A 155 -4.40 16.84 6.28
CA PHE A 155 -3.52 16.41 7.37
C PHE A 155 -2.45 17.46 7.69
N GLU A 156 -2.31 17.84 8.97
CA GLU A 156 -1.35 18.85 9.43
C GLU A 156 -0.84 18.56 10.85
N VAL A 157 0.43 18.88 11.08
CA VAL A 157 1.03 18.97 12.42
C VAL A 157 1.03 20.44 12.86
N ILE A 158 0.07 20.79 13.71
CA ILE A 158 -0.13 22.16 14.21
C ILE A 158 1.07 22.57 15.08
N ASP A 159 1.50 23.84 14.95
CA ASP A 159 2.56 24.39 15.79
C ASP A 159 2.31 24.17 17.29
N PHE A 160 3.41 24.02 18.03
CA PHE A 160 3.36 23.85 19.47
C PHE A 160 2.64 25.02 20.14
N ASP A 161 1.69 24.70 21.02
CA ASP A 161 0.99 25.66 21.84
C ASP A 161 0.98 25.17 23.29
N SER A 162 1.64 25.97 24.14
CA SER A 162 1.77 25.71 25.58
C SER A 162 0.44 25.65 26.34
N LEU A 163 -0.67 26.12 25.75
CA LEU A 163 -2.01 25.99 26.33
C LEU A 163 -2.55 24.55 26.21
N PHE A 164 -2.08 23.78 25.23
CA PHE A 164 -2.60 22.44 24.93
C PHE A 164 -1.64 21.32 25.31
N SER A 165 -0.33 21.58 25.39
CA SER A 165 0.66 20.59 25.78
C SER A 165 1.90 21.23 26.37
N ASP A 166 2.65 20.46 27.16
CA ASP A 166 3.97 20.82 27.67
C ASP A 166 5.08 20.58 26.62
N ILE A 167 4.93 19.56 25.78
CA ILE A 167 5.94 19.17 24.79
C ILE A 167 5.39 18.74 23.42
N HIS A 168 4.12 18.39 23.26
CA HIS A 168 3.59 17.84 22.01
C HIS A 168 2.86 18.86 21.12
N CYS A 169 3.02 18.69 19.81
CA CYS A 169 2.25 19.31 18.76
C CYS A 169 0.99 18.48 18.50
N ARG A 170 -0.09 19.15 18.08
CA ARG A 170 -1.35 18.47 17.77
C ARG A 170 -1.34 17.99 16.32
N LEU A 171 -1.75 16.74 16.13
CA LEU A 171 -2.13 16.23 14.81
C LEU A 171 -3.57 16.63 14.50
N GLN A 172 -3.80 17.20 13.32
CA GLN A 172 -5.12 17.54 12.80
C GLN A 172 -5.31 16.90 11.44
N PHE A 173 -6.48 16.33 11.21
CA PHE A 173 -6.89 15.83 9.91
C PHE A 173 -8.41 15.79 9.82
N ASN A 174 -8.90 15.85 8.59
CA ASN A 174 -10.31 15.72 8.28
C ASN A 174 -10.55 14.36 7.61
N LEU A 175 -11.73 13.80 7.87
CA LEU A 175 -12.21 12.61 7.19
C LEU A 175 -13.45 12.97 6.39
N SER A 176 -13.37 12.77 5.08
CA SER A 176 -14.50 12.92 4.20
C SER A 176 -15.27 11.62 4.10
N ALA A 177 -16.59 11.68 4.29
CA ALA A 177 -17.50 10.56 4.04
C ALA A 177 -17.74 10.31 2.53
N MET A 178 -17.26 11.22 1.68
CA MET A 178 -17.34 11.13 0.22
C MET A 178 -15.94 11.25 -0.38
N LEU A 179 -15.66 10.48 -1.42
CA LEU A 179 -14.43 10.68 -2.18
C LEU A 179 -14.41 12.10 -2.78
N PRO A 180 -13.30 12.85 -2.68
CA PRO A 180 -13.19 14.17 -3.29
C PRO A 180 -13.59 14.16 -4.78
N ASP A 181 -14.49 15.05 -5.18
CA ASP A 181 -14.96 15.15 -6.58
C ASP A 181 -13.81 15.39 -7.58
N ASP A 182 -12.75 16.08 -7.13
CA ASP A 182 -11.54 16.38 -7.93
C ASP A 182 -10.69 15.13 -8.27
N LEU A 183 -10.92 13.99 -7.60
CA LEU A 183 -10.26 12.71 -7.91
C LEU A 183 -11.01 11.89 -8.97
N LEU A 184 -12.22 12.31 -9.36
CA LEU A 184 -13.00 11.71 -10.44
C LEU A 184 -12.71 12.34 -11.80
N ASP A 185 -11.73 13.25 -11.91
CA ASP A 185 -11.39 13.90 -13.17
C ASP A 185 -10.64 12.91 -14.09
N LYS A 186 -11.43 12.06 -14.77
CA LYS A 186 -11.02 11.03 -15.74
C LYS A 186 -10.27 11.59 -16.96
N ASN A 187 -10.05 12.91 -17.04
CA ASN A 187 -9.59 13.59 -18.24
C ASN A 187 -8.10 13.97 -18.23
N ASN A 188 -7.41 13.89 -17.10
CA ASN A 188 -6.00 14.30 -16.99
C ASN A 188 -5.07 13.26 -16.33
N SER A 189 -5.51 12.01 -16.19
CA SER A 189 -4.54 10.94 -15.95
C SER A 189 -3.63 10.85 -17.18
N PRO A 190 -2.29 10.77 -17.05
CA PRO A 190 -1.48 10.26 -18.14
C PRO A 190 -2.13 8.95 -18.56
N ASN A 191 -2.32 8.78 -19.87
CA ASN A 191 -2.93 7.63 -20.50
C ASN A 191 -2.01 6.41 -20.32
N VAL A 192 -1.80 6.01 -19.07
CA VAL A 192 -1.24 4.73 -18.68
C VAL A 192 -2.46 3.84 -18.60
N PRO A 193 -2.64 2.89 -19.54
CA PRO A 193 -3.71 1.93 -19.43
C PRO A 193 -3.57 1.28 -18.06
N SER A 194 -4.58 1.46 -17.20
CA SER A 194 -4.66 0.74 -15.94
C SER A 194 -4.66 -0.75 -16.29
N LYS A 195 -3.52 -1.42 -16.11
CA LYS A 195 -3.39 -2.88 -16.28
C LYS A 195 -4.04 -3.60 -15.08
N HIS A 196 -5.20 -3.13 -14.61
CA HIS A 196 -6.01 -3.89 -13.68
C HIS A 196 -6.80 -4.92 -14.47
N ILE A 197 -6.16 -6.07 -14.55
CA ILE A 197 -6.61 -7.28 -15.19
C ILE A 197 -7.42 -8.02 -14.11
N ARG A 198 -8.73 -7.75 -14.04
CA ARG A 198 -9.66 -8.44 -13.10
C ARG A 198 -10.18 -9.71 -13.75
N TRP A 199 -9.95 -10.86 -13.13
CA TRP A 199 -10.45 -12.14 -13.64
C TRP A 199 -11.97 -12.14 -13.68
N ILE A 200 -12.54 -12.42 -14.85
CA ILE A 200 -13.98 -12.56 -15.03
C ILE A 200 -14.26 -14.05 -15.13
N GLY A 201 -14.83 -14.64 -14.08
CA GLY A 201 -15.10 -16.09 -14.00
C GLY A 201 -15.89 -16.63 -15.20
N ASP A 202 -16.79 -15.82 -15.75
CA ASP A 202 -17.61 -16.17 -16.92
C ASP A 202 -16.81 -16.30 -18.23
N LYS A 203 -15.54 -15.89 -18.25
CA LYS A 203 -14.62 -16.02 -19.39
C LYS A 203 -13.58 -17.12 -19.20
N ARG A 204 -13.71 -17.93 -18.14
CA ARG A 204 -12.81 -19.06 -17.86
C ARG A 204 -12.67 -19.97 -19.07
N ASP A 205 -13.78 -20.39 -19.67
CA ASP A 205 -13.75 -21.39 -20.74
C ASP A 205 -13.14 -20.80 -22.03
N GLN A 206 -13.40 -19.51 -22.32
CA GLN A 206 -12.76 -18.80 -23.43
C GLN A 206 -11.25 -18.65 -23.24
N PHE A 207 -10.80 -18.42 -22.00
CA PHE A 207 -9.38 -18.39 -21.67
C PHE A 207 -8.74 -19.77 -21.88
N VAL A 208 -9.34 -20.81 -21.31
CA VAL A 208 -8.87 -22.20 -21.48
C VAL A 208 -8.79 -22.57 -22.96
N ASP A 209 -9.84 -22.30 -23.74
CA ASP A 209 -9.89 -22.58 -25.18
C ASP A 209 -8.81 -21.83 -25.97
N SER A 210 -8.43 -20.62 -25.54
CA SER A 210 -7.39 -19.82 -26.19
C SER A 210 -5.96 -20.30 -25.90
N VAL A 211 -5.75 -20.84 -24.69
CA VAL A 211 -4.46 -21.37 -24.23
C VAL A 211 -4.27 -22.78 -24.76
N GLU A 212 -5.31 -23.61 -24.70
CA GLU A 212 -5.33 -24.99 -25.21
C GLU A 212 -5.55 -25.08 -26.72
N SER A 213 -5.81 -23.95 -27.38
CA SER A 213 -5.85 -23.87 -28.83
C SER A 213 -4.55 -24.45 -29.40
N LYS A 214 -4.66 -25.56 -30.13
CA LYS A 214 -3.54 -26.31 -30.71
C LYS A 214 -2.63 -25.42 -31.57
N LEU A 215 -3.22 -24.41 -32.21
CA LEU A 215 -2.54 -23.35 -32.95
C LEU A 215 -1.61 -22.48 -32.09
N THR A 216 -1.97 -22.21 -30.83
CA THR A 216 -1.16 -21.40 -29.90
C THR A 216 0.08 -22.16 -29.46
N ILE A 217 -0.07 -23.44 -29.11
CA ILE A 217 1.02 -24.31 -28.63
C ILE A 217 1.99 -24.66 -29.77
N ASP A 218 1.47 -25.02 -30.94
CA ASP A 218 2.32 -25.36 -32.10
C ASP A 218 3.14 -24.15 -32.58
N ASN A 219 2.56 -22.94 -32.52
CA ASN A 219 3.26 -21.71 -32.89
C ASN A 219 4.38 -21.35 -31.89
N LEU A 220 4.15 -21.58 -30.58
CA LEU A 220 5.18 -21.42 -29.56
C LEU A 220 6.33 -22.42 -29.73
N SER A 221 6.02 -23.69 -30.03
CA SER A 221 7.04 -24.70 -30.29
C SER A 221 7.90 -24.31 -31.49
N ASN A 222 7.28 -23.88 -32.59
CA ASN A 222 8.01 -23.44 -33.79
C ASN A 222 8.88 -22.20 -33.52
N GLN A 223 8.40 -21.24 -32.71
CA GLN A 223 9.18 -20.06 -32.34
C GLN A 223 10.38 -20.41 -31.47
N LEU A 224 10.22 -21.35 -30.52
CA LEU A 224 11.32 -21.87 -29.71
C LEU A 224 12.35 -22.62 -30.56
N ASP A 225 11.90 -23.39 -31.55
CA ASP A 225 12.79 -24.14 -32.47
C ASP A 225 13.60 -23.21 -33.39
N THR A 226 13.13 -21.97 -33.61
CA THR A 226 13.86 -20.96 -34.41
C THR A 226 14.87 -20.15 -33.60
N LEU A 227 14.90 -20.29 -32.27
CA LEU A 227 15.88 -19.59 -31.43
C LEU A 227 17.23 -20.30 -31.50
N ASP A 228 18.25 -19.57 -31.95
CA ASP A 228 19.62 -20.06 -31.94
C ASP A 228 20.24 -19.89 -30.55
N ILE A 229 20.44 -21.02 -29.86
CA ILE A 229 20.99 -21.08 -28.50
C ILE A 229 22.46 -20.60 -28.46
N THR A 230 23.13 -20.54 -29.61
CA THR A 230 24.52 -20.07 -29.72
C THR A 230 24.62 -18.55 -29.93
N ASN A 231 23.49 -17.85 -30.09
CA ASN A 231 23.44 -16.40 -30.25
C ASN A 231 23.75 -15.69 -28.91
N GLU A 232 24.66 -14.71 -28.92
CA GLU A 232 24.99 -13.89 -27.75
C GLU A 232 23.77 -13.10 -27.21
N ASN A 233 22.75 -12.87 -28.06
CA ASN A 233 21.50 -12.22 -27.69
C ASN A 233 20.37 -13.19 -27.30
N PHE A 234 20.64 -14.50 -27.20
CA PHE A 234 19.63 -15.52 -26.92
C PHE A 234 18.74 -15.20 -25.71
N GLN A 235 19.34 -14.71 -24.63
CA GLN A 235 18.60 -14.36 -23.42
C GLN A 235 17.64 -13.18 -23.64
N THR A 236 18.02 -12.21 -24.46
CA THR A 236 17.19 -11.06 -24.82
C THR A 236 16.03 -11.51 -25.70
N ASP A 237 16.31 -12.33 -26.71
CA ASP A 237 15.31 -12.85 -27.65
C ASP A 237 14.28 -13.74 -26.93
N LEU A 238 14.73 -14.55 -25.96
CA LEU A 238 13.86 -15.32 -25.07
C LEU A 238 12.97 -14.43 -24.22
N ASN A 239 13.54 -13.40 -23.59
CA ASN A 239 12.78 -12.48 -22.75
C ASN A 239 11.73 -11.72 -23.55
N GLU A 240 12.05 -11.31 -24.78
CA GLU A 240 11.11 -10.64 -25.68
C GLU A 240 9.97 -11.58 -26.11
N LEU A 241 10.28 -12.84 -26.43
CA LEU A 241 9.27 -13.86 -26.74
C LEU A 241 8.30 -14.07 -25.57
N VAL A 242 8.83 -14.16 -24.34
CA VAL A 242 8.03 -14.33 -23.11
C VAL A 242 7.15 -13.11 -22.85
N GLU A 243 7.68 -11.89 -22.97
CA GLU A 243 6.92 -10.66 -22.75
C GLU A 243 5.80 -10.45 -23.77
N ASN A 244 6.07 -10.72 -25.05
CA ASN A 244 5.05 -10.65 -26.10
C ASN A 244 3.91 -11.64 -25.85
N LYS A 245 4.20 -12.82 -25.28
CA LYS A 245 3.19 -13.84 -25.00
C LYS A 245 2.42 -13.61 -23.71
N LYS A 246 3.04 -13.01 -22.68
CA LYS A 246 2.30 -12.46 -21.53
C LYS A 246 1.27 -11.43 -21.98
N TYR A 247 1.62 -10.58 -22.95
CA TYR A 247 0.72 -9.59 -23.51
C TYR A 247 -0.46 -10.21 -24.28
N ASP A 248 -0.20 -11.24 -25.09
CA ASP A 248 -1.24 -11.96 -25.84
C ASP A 248 -2.20 -12.73 -24.92
N MET A 249 -1.68 -13.48 -23.94
CA MET A 249 -2.50 -14.28 -23.01
C MET A 249 -3.31 -13.39 -22.04
N GLY A 250 -2.77 -12.21 -21.70
CA GLY A 250 -3.47 -11.21 -20.89
C GLY A 250 -4.73 -10.64 -21.55
N ARG A 251 -4.91 -10.78 -22.88
CA ARG A 251 -6.11 -10.30 -23.59
C ARG A 251 -7.29 -11.28 -23.58
N VAL A 252 -7.06 -12.56 -23.33
CA VAL A 252 -8.10 -13.58 -23.56
C VAL A 252 -8.87 -13.96 -22.29
N GLY A 253 -8.23 -13.92 -21.12
CA GLY A 253 -8.90 -14.11 -19.82
C GLY A 253 -9.45 -12.83 -19.21
N TYR A 254 -9.10 -11.68 -19.79
CA TYR A 254 -9.32 -10.38 -19.18
C TYR A 254 -9.72 -9.39 -20.24
N VAL A 255 -10.94 -8.87 -20.11
CA VAL A 255 -11.44 -7.80 -20.98
C VAL A 255 -11.53 -6.55 -20.14
N LEU A 256 -10.98 -5.46 -20.66
CA LEU A 256 -11.30 -4.11 -20.22
C LEU A 256 -12.81 -3.95 -20.31
N ASP A 257 -13.51 -3.83 -19.18
CA ASP A 257 -14.95 -3.59 -19.17
C ASP A 257 -15.24 -2.22 -19.83
N PRO A 258 -15.81 -2.19 -21.05
CA PRO A 258 -16.09 -0.93 -21.74
C PRO A 258 -17.34 -0.24 -21.17
N ASN A 259 -18.10 -0.91 -20.30
CA ASN A 259 -19.41 -0.47 -19.82
C ASN A 259 -19.43 -0.03 -18.35
N SER A 260 -18.29 0.22 -17.72
CA SER A 260 -18.23 0.84 -16.37
C SER A 260 -18.56 2.34 -16.37
N HIS A 261 -19.45 2.76 -17.26
CA HIS A 261 -20.12 4.05 -17.20
C HIS A 261 -21.44 3.87 -16.43
N GLY A 262 -21.50 4.46 -15.24
CA GLY A 262 -22.69 5.08 -14.66
C GLY A 262 -23.96 4.22 -14.54
N ASN A 263 -24.42 4.09 -13.30
CA ASN A 263 -25.74 3.63 -12.86
C ASN A 263 -25.91 2.12 -12.72
N ASN A 264 -25.78 1.65 -11.48
CA ASN A 264 -26.78 0.77 -10.91
C ASN A 264 -26.94 1.08 -9.41
N VAL A 265 -27.96 1.87 -9.11
CA VAL A 265 -28.62 1.88 -7.81
C VAL A 265 -29.25 0.50 -7.65
N VAL A 266 -28.69 -0.35 -6.81
CA VAL A 266 -29.41 -1.49 -6.25
C VAL A 266 -29.51 -1.25 -4.75
N ARG A 267 -30.60 -0.58 -4.36
CA ARG A 267 -31.16 -0.72 -3.03
C ARG A 267 -31.65 -2.16 -2.92
N HIS A 268 -31.07 -2.94 -2.02
CA HIS A 268 -31.82 -4.00 -1.36
C HIS A 268 -31.62 -3.91 0.15
N ILE A 269 -32.75 -4.19 0.79
CA ILE A 269 -33.15 -4.08 2.20
C ILE A 269 -32.22 -4.91 3.09
#